data_AF-I1MLQ4-F1
#
_entry.id   AF-I1MLQ4-F1
#
_cell.length_a   1.000
_cell.length_b   1.000
_cell.length_c   1.000
_cell.angle_alpha   90.00
_cell.angle_beta   90.00
_cell.angle_gamma   90.00
#
_symmetry.space_group_name_H-M   'P 1'
#
loop_
_entity.id
_entity.type
_entity.pdbx_description
1 polymer ?
#
loop_
_entity_poly.entity_id
_entity_poly.type
_entity_poly.pdbx_seq_one_letter_code
_entity_poly.pdbx_strand_id
1 'polypeptide(L)'
;MIPVAANDVAFSIHAVLLTAITLFQIAIYERGSQKVSKVSIGIVSVAWLVAAVCFFIALPNNSWLWLLSVFNTIQVVMTTIKYIPQAVMNFLRKSTDGFSIGNILLDFSGGIANYGQMVVQSIDQDSWVNFYGNIGKVLLSLVSVFFDIIFIIQHYVLYRGKKSSKLEITTEQEDQIREHLVRHSDQSSPENV
;
A
#
# COMPACT_ATOMS: atom_id res chain seq x y z
N MET A 1 -9.53 26.62 16.75
CA MET A 1 -9.66 25.68 15.62
C MET A 1 -8.49 25.96 14.69
N ILE A 2 -7.64 24.97 14.42
CA ILE A 2 -6.42 25.17 13.62
C ILE A 2 -6.84 25.23 12.13
N PRO A 3 -6.39 26.22 11.35
CA PRO A 3 -6.63 26.22 9.91
C PRO A 3 -6.00 24.98 9.28
N VAL A 4 -6.56 24.53 8.15
CA VAL A 4 -5.98 23.41 7.38
C VAL A 4 -4.57 23.81 6.96
N ALA A 5 -3.58 23.02 7.38
CA ALA A 5 -2.19 23.33 7.11
C ALA A 5 -1.88 23.10 5.62
N ALA A 6 -1.07 23.97 5.01
CA ALA A 6 -0.78 23.91 3.58
C ALA A 6 -0.12 22.58 3.16
N ASN A 7 0.69 21.98 4.03
CA ASN A 7 1.29 20.66 3.81
C ASN A 7 0.21 19.55 3.73
N ASP A 8 -0.90 19.67 4.46
CA ASP A 8 -1.99 18.67 4.44
C ASP A 8 -2.75 18.73 3.11
N VAL A 9 -2.92 19.94 2.57
CA VAL A 9 -3.48 20.17 1.24
C VAL A 9 -2.56 19.61 0.16
N ALA A 10 -1.27 19.93 0.23
CA ALA A 10 -0.27 19.44 -0.73
C ALA A 10 -0.18 17.90 -0.72
N PHE A 11 -0.16 17.29 0.47
CA PHE A 11 -0.21 15.83 0.64
C PHE A 11 -1.47 15.22 0.01
N SER A 12 -2.63 15.83 0.24
CA SER A 12 -3.90 15.33 -0.30
C SER A 12 -3.97 15.42 -1.83
N ILE A 13 -3.49 16.52 -2.43
CA ILE A 13 -3.40 16.66 -3.90
C ILE A 13 -2.47 15.59 -4.48
N HIS A 14 -1.31 15.39 -3.86
CA HIS A 14 -0.35 14.36 -4.28
C HIS A 14 -0.97 12.95 -4.20
N ALA A 15 -1.67 12.63 -3.10
CA ALA A 15 -2.34 11.36 -2.93
C ALA A 15 -3.43 11.11 -3.99
N VAL A 16 -4.22 12.12 -4.35
CA VAL A 16 -5.22 12.03 -5.43
C VAL A 16 -4.57 11.75 -6.77
N LEU A 17 -3.47 12.45 -7.09
CA LEU A 17 -2.74 12.26 -8.34
C LEU A 17 -2.17 10.83 -8.44
N LEU A 18 -1.49 10.35 -7.40
CA LEU A 18 -0.95 8.98 -7.36
C LEU A 18 -2.04 7.92 -7.44
N THR A 19 -3.18 8.15 -6.78
CA THR A 19 -4.33 7.25 -6.84
C THR A 19 -4.92 7.20 -8.25
N ALA A 20 -5.04 8.35 -8.93
CA ALA A 20 -5.53 8.41 -10.31
C ALA A 20 -4.61 7.66 -11.28
N ILE A 21 -3.28 7.82 -11.13
CA ILE A 21 -2.29 7.07 -11.91
C ILE A 21 -2.42 5.57 -11.65
N THR A 22 -2.56 5.17 -10.39
CA THR A 22 -2.73 3.74 -10.02
C THR A 22 -4.02 3.16 -10.59
N LEU A 23 -5.12 3.91 -10.54
CA LEU A 23 -6.40 3.51 -11.15
C LEU A 23 -6.28 3.36 -12.67
N PHE A 24 -5.56 4.28 -13.32
CA PHE A 24 -5.28 4.18 -14.75
C PHE A 24 -4.47 2.91 -15.06
N GLN A 25 -3.40 2.62 -14.32
CA GLN A 25 -2.63 1.39 -14.48
C GLN A 25 -3.48 0.12 -14.29
N ILE A 26 -4.35 0.10 -13.28
CA ILE A 26 -5.27 -1.03 -13.03
C ILE A 26 -6.27 -1.21 -14.18
N ALA A 27 -6.63 -0.12 -14.90
CA ALA A 27 -7.54 -0.18 -16.03
C ALA A 27 -6.86 -0.69 -17.32
N ILE A 28 -5.58 -0.39 -17.53
CA ILE A 28 -4.85 -0.77 -18.75
C ILE A 28 -4.10 -2.10 -18.64
N TYR A 29 -3.70 -2.52 -17.43
CA TYR A 29 -2.92 -3.74 -17.23
C TYR A 29 -3.79 -5.00 -17.19
N GLU A 30 -3.20 -6.12 -17.63
CA GLU A 30 -3.89 -7.40 -17.72
C GLU A 30 -4.31 -7.89 -16.32
N ARG A 31 -5.61 -8.16 -16.16
CA ARG A 31 -6.21 -8.65 -14.91
C ARG A 31 -6.19 -10.18 -14.78
N GLY A 32 -5.97 -10.89 -15.89
CA GLY A 32 -6.09 -12.35 -15.95
C GLY A 32 -7.47 -12.82 -15.44
N SER A 33 -7.47 -13.84 -14.58
CA SER A 33 -8.68 -14.41 -13.97
C SER A 33 -9.12 -13.73 -12.67
N GLN A 34 -8.52 -12.60 -12.29
CA GLN A 34 -8.81 -11.94 -11.01
C GLN A 34 -10.20 -11.28 -11.03
N LYS A 35 -10.99 -11.52 -9.99
CA LYS A 35 -12.31 -10.92 -9.80
C LYS A 35 -12.30 -10.01 -8.57
N VAL A 36 -13.05 -8.91 -8.64
CA VAL A 36 -13.26 -8.05 -7.47
C VAL A 36 -14.13 -8.78 -6.46
N SER A 37 -13.71 -8.83 -5.19
CA SER A 37 -14.48 -9.46 -4.12
C SER A 37 -15.81 -8.73 -3.90
N LYS A 38 -16.90 -9.51 -3.81
CA LYS A 38 -18.25 -8.99 -3.50
C LYS A 38 -18.29 -8.24 -2.16
N VAL A 39 -17.52 -8.72 -1.19
CA VAL A 39 -17.41 -8.08 0.14
C VAL A 39 -16.74 -6.71 0.01
N SER A 40 -15.65 -6.62 -0.75
CA SER A 40 -14.96 -5.34 -0.98
C SER A 40 -15.85 -4.33 -1.71
N ILE A 41 -16.63 -4.78 -2.71
CA ILE A 41 -17.63 -3.93 -3.38
C ILE A 41 -18.65 -3.41 -2.36
N GLY A 42 -19.23 -4.29 -1.54
CA GLY A 42 -20.19 -3.90 -0.51
C GLY A 42 -19.64 -2.84 0.45
N ILE A 43 -18.43 -3.04 0.98
CA ILE A 43 -17.77 -2.09 1.89
C ILE A 43 -17.55 -0.73 1.21
N VAL A 44 -17.03 -0.74 -0.01
CA VAL A 44 -16.77 0.50 -0.78
C VAL A 44 -18.07 1.22 -1.11
N SER A 45 -19.13 0.51 -1.49
CA SER A 45 -20.44 1.09 -1.76
C SER A 45 -21.04 1.76 -0.52
N VAL A 46 -20.93 1.14 0.65
CA VAL A 46 -21.38 1.74 1.92
C VAL A 46 -20.56 3.00 2.25
N ALA A 47 -19.24 2.95 2.11
CA ALA A 47 -18.39 4.11 2.36
C ALA A 47 -18.74 5.30 1.46
N TRP A 48 -18.96 5.06 0.16
CA TRP A 48 -19.39 6.10 -0.78
C TRP A 48 -20.79 6.64 -0.48
N LEU A 49 -21.73 5.78 -0.07
CA LEU A 49 -23.06 6.21 0.33
C LEU A 49 -23.00 7.14 1.55
N VAL A 50 -22.24 6.76 2.59
CA VAL A 50 -22.02 7.61 3.78
C VAL A 50 -21.39 8.94 3.38
N ALA A 51 -20.35 8.93 2.54
CA ALA A 51 -19.70 10.13 2.06
C ALA A 51 -20.68 11.06 1.32
N ALA A 52 -21.52 10.51 0.44
CA ALA A 52 -22.52 11.27 -0.31
C ALA A 52 -23.60 11.87 0.61
N VAL A 53 -24.13 11.09 1.55
CA VAL A 53 -25.12 11.57 2.53
C VAL A 53 -24.54 12.71 3.37
N CYS A 54 -23.34 12.54 3.90
CA CYS A 54 -22.66 13.58 4.68
C CYS A 54 -22.35 14.83 3.85
N PHE A 55 -22.01 14.69 2.57
CA PHE A 55 -21.83 15.82 1.66
C PHE A 55 -23.12 16.64 1.54
N PHE A 56 -24.26 16.00 1.27
CA PHE A 56 -25.55 16.71 1.16
C PHE A 56 -26.01 17.34 2.49
N ILE A 57 -25.68 16.74 3.64
CA ILE A 57 -25.93 17.34 4.97
C ILE A 57 -25.05 18.58 5.22
N ALA A 58 -23.81 18.55 4.74
CA ALA A 58 -22.85 19.64 4.96
C ALA A 58 -23.13 20.88 4.10
N LEU A 59 -23.77 20.72 2.94
CA LEU A 59 -24.09 21.81 2.00
C LEU A 59 -24.90 22.96 2.64
N PRO A 60 -26.10 22.74 3.22
CA PRO A 60 -26.90 23.85 3.78
C PRO A 60 -26.24 24.49 5.01
N ASN A 61 -25.53 23.71 5.80
CA ASN A 61 -24.90 24.17 7.06
C ASN A 61 -23.49 24.74 6.86
N ASN A 62 -22.95 24.74 5.63
CA ASN A 62 -21.56 25.11 5.32
C ASN A 62 -20.52 24.46 6.26
N SER A 63 -20.81 23.24 6.73
CA SER A 63 -20.04 22.56 7.76
C SER A 63 -18.89 21.74 7.16
N TRP A 64 -18.04 22.41 6.36
CA TRP A 64 -16.96 21.78 5.58
C TRP A 64 -15.92 21.06 6.44
N LEU A 65 -15.55 21.63 7.59
CA LEU A 65 -14.59 21.00 8.50
C LEU A 65 -15.15 19.74 9.16
N TRP A 66 -16.44 19.73 9.46
CA TRP A 66 -17.13 18.54 9.94
C TRP A 66 -17.13 17.46 8.85
N LEU A 67 -17.42 17.83 7.60
CA LEU A 67 -17.34 16.90 6.45
C LEU A 67 -15.93 16.32 6.27
N LEU A 68 -14.90 17.14 6.40
CA LEU A 68 -13.50 16.68 6.36
C LEU A 68 -13.18 15.70 7.50
N SER A 69 -13.71 15.93 8.71
CA SER A 69 -13.58 15.00 9.83
C SER A 69 -14.26 13.65 9.54
N VAL A 70 -15.42 13.67 8.88
CA VAL A 70 -16.09 12.45 8.42
C VAL A 70 -15.23 11.72 7.39
N PHE A 71 -14.71 12.42 6.38
CA PHE A 71 -13.84 11.81 5.36
C PHE A 71 -12.57 11.23 5.95
N ASN A 72 -11.94 11.91 6.91
CA ASN A 72 -10.77 11.39 7.61
C ASN A 72 -11.13 10.11 8.40
N THR A 73 -12.28 10.10 9.08
CA THR A 73 -12.77 8.90 9.77
C THR A 73 -12.97 7.73 8.80
N ILE A 74 -13.60 7.97 7.65
CA ILE A 74 -13.76 6.96 6.59
C ILE A 74 -12.38 6.47 6.12
N GLN A 75 -11.42 7.37 5.91
CA GLN A 75 -10.07 7.03 5.47
C GLN A 75 -9.35 6.12 6.47
N VAL A 76 -9.43 6.41 7.77
CA VAL A 76 -8.85 5.56 8.83
C VAL A 76 -9.47 4.16 8.77
N VAL A 77 -10.80 4.06 8.77
CA VAL A 77 -11.52 2.78 8.74
C VAL A 77 -11.17 1.98 7.49
N MET A 78 -11.21 2.60 6.31
CA MET A 78 -10.88 1.95 5.04
C MET A 78 -9.42 1.50 5.01
N THR A 79 -8.52 2.27 5.60
CA THR A 79 -7.10 1.93 5.70
C THR A 79 -6.86 0.72 6.59
N THR A 80 -7.52 0.64 7.74
CA THR A 80 -7.45 -0.55 8.60
C THR A 80 -8.02 -1.78 7.88
N ILE A 81 -9.19 -1.64 7.25
CA ILE A 81 -9.85 -2.75 6.53
C ILE A 81 -8.99 -3.27 5.38
N LYS A 82 -8.30 -2.41 4.62
CA LYS A 82 -7.48 -2.87 3.48
C LYS A 82 -6.16 -3.52 3.92
N TYR A 83 -5.56 -3.09 5.03
CA TYR A 83 -4.27 -3.63 5.47
C TYR A 83 -4.37 -5.03 6.07
N ILE A 84 -5.47 -5.35 6.75
CA ILE A 84 -5.66 -6.68 7.36
C ILE A 84 -5.62 -7.81 6.31
N PRO A 85 -6.42 -7.80 5.22
CA PRO A 85 -6.36 -8.82 4.18
C PRO A 85 -4.98 -8.94 3.54
N GLN A 86 -4.27 -7.82 3.35
CA GLN A 86 -2.92 -7.85 2.79
C GLN A 86 -1.95 -8.57 3.74
N ALA A 87 -2.00 -8.27 5.04
CA ALA A 87 -1.15 -8.90 6.04
C ALA A 87 -1.43 -10.41 6.14
N VAL A 88 -2.71 -10.79 6.12
CA VAL A 88 -3.15 -12.19 6.12
C VAL A 88 -2.73 -12.89 4.84
N MET A 89 -2.89 -12.27 3.67
CA MET A 89 -2.51 -12.86 2.39
C MET A 89 -1.01 -13.11 2.30
N ASN A 90 -0.18 -12.15 2.74
CA ASN A 90 1.27 -12.33 2.84
C ASN A 90 1.62 -13.49 3.80
N PHE A 91 0.91 -13.61 4.92
CA PHE A 91 1.10 -14.70 5.87
C PHE A 91 0.70 -16.07 5.32
N LEU A 92 -0.42 -16.16 4.60
CA LEU A 92 -0.91 -17.41 4.01
C LEU A 92 -0.04 -17.87 2.84
N ARG A 93 0.39 -16.94 1.97
CA ARG A 93 1.28 -17.24 0.84
C ARG A 93 2.71 -17.53 1.27
N LYS A 94 3.11 -17.08 2.46
CA LYS A 94 4.51 -17.09 2.93
C LYS A 94 5.46 -16.44 1.91
N SER A 95 4.97 -15.43 1.18
CA SER A 95 5.68 -14.73 0.12
C SER A 95 5.06 -13.34 -0.05
N THR A 96 5.92 -12.37 -0.34
CA THR A 96 5.58 -10.99 -0.70
C THR A 96 5.93 -10.72 -2.18
N ASP A 97 6.01 -11.76 -3.00
CA ASP A 97 6.29 -11.61 -4.43
C ASP A 97 5.11 -10.92 -5.14
N GLY A 98 5.45 -9.91 -5.93
CA GLY A 98 4.49 -9.01 -6.59
C GLY A 98 3.94 -7.89 -5.69
N PHE A 99 4.32 -7.86 -4.41
CA PHE A 99 3.90 -6.81 -3.48
C PHE A 99 4.84 -5.60 -3.58
N SER A 100 4.26 -4.40 -3.71
CA SER A 100 5.02 -3.14 -3.85
C SER A 100 5.58 -2.68 -2.50
N ILE A 101 6.70 -3.27 -2.06
CA ILE A 101 7.37 -2.88 -0.81
C ILE A 101 7.85 -1.43 -0.83
N GLY A 102 8.19 -0.89 -2.01
CA GLY A 102 8.60 0.51 -2.16
C GLY A 102 7.51 1.48 -1.71
N ASN A 103 6.24 1.23 -2.06
CA ASN A 103 5.14 2.06 -1.59
C ASN A 103 4.97 1.98 -0.08
N ILE A 104 5.13 0.80 0.53
CA ILE A 104 5.04 0.65 1.99
C ILE A 104 6.14 1.42 2.71
N LEU A 105 7.36 1.46 2.17
CA LEU A 105 8.43 2.28 2.74
C LEU A 105 8.12 3.78 2.65
N LEU A 106 7.45 4.22 1.57
CA LEU A 106 6.99 5.60 1.42
C LEU A 106 5.84 5.91 2.40
N ASP A 107 4.87 5.01 2.55
CA ASP A 107 3.77 5.14 3.51
C ASP A 107 4.30 5.20 4.95
N PHE A 108 5.26 4.33 5.30
CA PHE A 108 5.94 4.35 6.59
C PHE A 108 6.64 5.68 6.83
N SER A 109 7.45 6.13 5.87
CA SER A 109 8.19 7.39 5.97
C SER A 109 7.24 8.59 6.09
N GLY A 110 6.15 8.59 5.30
CA GLY A 110 5.10 9.60 5.36
C GLY A 110 4.36 9.58 6.70
N GLY A 111 4.07 8.41 7.26
CA GLY A 111 3.47 8.25 8.58
C GLY A 111 4.34 8.79 9.71
N ILE A 112 5.64 8.48 9.69
CA ILE A 112 6.62 9.01 10.65
C ILE A 112 6.77 10.53 10.51
N ALA A 113 6.92 11.05 9.28
CA ALA A 113 7.05 12.48 9.04
C ALA A 113 5.80 13.24 9.47
N ASN A 114 4.62 12.69 9.20
CA ASN A 114 3.35 13.28 9.61
C ASN A 114 3.22 13.36 11.14
N TYR A 115 3.57 12.28 11.84
CA TYR A 115 3.58 12.27 13.30
C TYR A 115 4.62 13.25 13.87
N GLY A 116 5.83 13.27 13.30
CA GLY A 116 6.89 14.20 13.67
C GLY A 116 6.49 15.67 13.50
N GLN A 117 5.79 16.01 12.41
CA GLN A 117 5.25 17.35 12.20
C GLN A 117 4.30 17.76 13.33
N MET A 118 3.39 16.86 13.72
CA MET A 118 2.42 17.15 14.80
C MET A 118 3.12 17.33 16.16
N VAL A 119 4.18 16.56 16.43
CA VAL A 119 5.01 16.74 17.62
C VAL A 119 5.66 18.12 17.60
N VAL A 120 6.35 18.49 16.51
CA VAL A 120 7.04 19.78 16.40
C VAL A 120 6.06 20.94 16.53
N GLN A 121 4.91 20.90 15.86
CA GLN A 121 3.87 21.93 15.95
C GLN A 121 3.28 22.05 17.36
N SER A 122 3.17 20.93 18.09
CA SER A 122 2.63 20.95 19.46
C SER A 122 3.64 21.52 20.46
N ILE A 123 4.93 21.30 20.25
CA ILE A 123 6.01 21.91 21.03
C ILE A 123 6.06 23.42 20.75
N ASP A 124 6.03 23.83 19.48
CA ASP A 124 6.08 25.23 19.07
C ASP A 124 4.89 26.06 19.60
N GLN A 125 3.70 25.45 19.63
CA GLN A 125 2.47 26.11 20.10
C GLN A 125 2.21 25.93 21.61
N ASP A 126 3.09 25.24 22.33
CA ASP A 126 2.89 24.80 23.73
C ASP A 126 1.49 24.20 23.96
N SER A 127 1.01 23.43 22.98
CA SER A 127 -0.38 22.96 22.93
C SER A 127 -0.53 21.65 22.18
N TRP A 128 -1.23 20.70 22.79
CA TRP A 128 -1.55 19.39 22.20
C TRP A 128 -2.74 19.45 21.20
N VAL A 129 -3.19 20.65 20.83
CA VAL A 129 -4.34 20.85 19.93
C VAL A 129 -4.19 20.20 18.58
N ASN A 130 -2.96 20.05 18.07
CA ASN A 130 -2.72 19.31 16.84
C ASN A 130 -3.12 17.84 16.96
N PHE A 131 -2.84 17.21 18.12
CA PHE A 131 -3.17 15.81 18.38
C PHE A 131 -4.67 15.58 18.58
N TYR A 132 -5.30 16.29 19.52
CA TYR A 132 -6.72 16.06 19.81
C TYR A 132 -7.66 16.72 18.78
N GLY A 133 -7.24 17.82 18.16
CA GLY A 133 -8.02 18.54 17.14
C GLY A 133 -8.06 17.83 15.79
N ASN A 134 -7.12 16.91 15.53
CA ASN A 134 -7.09 16.11 14.30
C ASN A 134 -6.81 14.62 14.62
N ILE A 135 -7.68 14.04 15.45
CA ILE A 135 -7.54 12.65 15.91
C ILE A 135 -7.47 11.65 14.76
N GLY A 136 -8.19 11.92 13.67
CA GLY A 136 -8.19 11.04 12.51
C GLY A 136 -6.83 10.98 11.81
N LYS A 137 -6.13 12.12 11.68
CA LYS A 137 -4.76 12.18 11.16
C LYS A 137 -3.77 11.44 12.06
N VAL A 138 -3.91 11.55 13.39
CA VAL A 138 -3.11 10.78 14.35
C VAL A 138 -3.34 9.28 14.16
N LEU A 139 -4.60 8.85 14.15
CA LEU A 139 -4.97 7.45 13.99
C LEU A 139 -4.49 6.89 12.65
N LEU A 140 -4.62 7.65 11.57
CA LEU A 140 -4.16 7.23 10.25
C LEU A 140 -2.65 6.97 10.25
N SER A 141 -1.85 7.87 10.82
CA SER A 141 -0.40 7.68 10.94
C SER A 141 -0.04 6.48 11.80
N LEU A 142 -0.68 6.32 12.96
CA LEU A 142 -0.40 5.19 13.85
C LEU A 142 -0.76 3.85 13.20
N VAL A 143 -1.95 3.76 12.59
CA VAL A 143 -2.40 2.55 11.88
C VAL A 143 -1.48 2.24 10.71
N SER A 144 -1.11 3.24 9.90
CA SER A 144 -0.19 3.02 8.77
C SER A 144 1.15 2.52 9.26
N VAL A 145 1.82 3.25 10.14
CA VAL A 145 3.14 2.87 10.68
C VAL A 145 3.11 1.46 11.28
N PHE A 146 2.07 1.11 12.02
CA PHE A 146 1.91 -0.23 12.59
C PHE A 146 1.85 -1.33 11.52
N PHE A 147 0.99 -1.18 10.51
CA PHE A 147 0.88 -2.18 9.44
C PHE A 147 2.09 -2.18 8.51
N ASP A 148 2.70 -1.02 8.27
CA ASP A 148 3.89 -0.90 7.45
C ASP A 148 5.07 -1.65 8.10
N ILE A 149 5.23 -1.55 9.43
CA ILE A 149 6.21 -2.38 10.16
C ILE A 149 5.95 -3.87 9.96
N ILE A 150 4.68 -4.31 10.05
CA ILE A 150 4.32 -5.71 9.78
C ILE A 150 4.74 -6.13 8.37
N PHE A 151 4.44 -5.31 7.36
CA PHE A 151 4.79 -5.59 5.97
C PHE A 151 6.30 -5.60 5.72
N ILE A 152 7.04 -4.68 6.34
CA ILE A 152 8.50 -4.62 6.29
C ILE A 152 9.11 -5.88 6.90
N ILE A 153 8.63 -6.32 8.07
CA ILE A 153 9.07 -7.57 8.71
C ILE A 153 8.73 -8.78 7.81
N GLN A 154 7.51 -8.83 7.26
CA GLN A 154 7.11 -9.90 6.34
C GLN A 154 8.04 -9.96 5.12
N HIS A 155 8.37 -8.83 4.52
CA HIS A 155 9.16 -8.80 3.29
C HIS A 155 10.67 -9.05 3.53
N TYR A 156 11.28 -8.32 4.47
CA TYR A 156 12.74 -8.33 4.65
C TYR A 156 13.25 -9.39 5.63
N VAL A 157 12.40 -9.83 6.58
CA VAL A 157 12.81 -10.78 7.62
C VAL A 157 12.21 -12.16 7.37
N LEU A 158 10.87 -12.27 7.29
CA LEU A 158 10.20 -13.58 7.26
C LEU A 158 10.25 -14.26 5.89
N TYR A 159 10.03 -13.52 4.80
CA TYR A 159 9.83 -14.08 3.46
C TYR A 159 10.92 -13.70 2.44
N ARG A 160 12.11 -13.34 2.92
CA ARG A 160 13.29 -13.01 2.10
C ARG A 160 13.72 -14.14 1.15
N GLY A 161 13.36 -15.39 1.47
CA GLY A 161 14.10 -16.59 1.08
C GLY A 161 13.76 -17.32 -0.24
N LYS A 162 12.83 -16.86 -1.09
CA LYS A 162 12.52 -17.58 -2.35
C LYS A 162 13.05 -16.96 -3.65
N LYS A 163 13.90 -15.92 -3.57
CA LYS A 163 14.65 -15.43 -4.74
C LYS A 163 15.89 -16.26 -5.06
N SER A 164 16.56 -16.86 -4.06
CA SER A 164 17.79 -17.63 -4.31
C SER A 164 17.52 -19.00 -4.97
N SER A 165 16.54 -19.75 -4.48
CA SER A 165 16.23 -21.09 -5.01
C SER A 165 15.74 -21.07 -6.46
N LYS A 166 14.99 -20.03 -6.89
CA LYS A 166 14.50 -19.96 -8.28
C LYS A 166 15.62 -19.61 -9.27
N LEU A 167 16.58 -18.78 -8.86
CA LEU A 167 17.77 -18.52 -9.66
C LEU A 167 18.63 -19.77 -9.75
N GLU A 168 18.91 -20.46 -8.64
CA GLU A 168 19.65 -21.73 -8.65
C GLU A 168 18.99 -22.79 -9.51
N ILE A 169 17.67 -23.01 -9.41
CA ILE A 169 16.98 -24.01 -10.25
C ILE A 169 17.02 -23.61 -11.73
N THR A 170 16.91 -22.32 -12.07
CA THR A 170 16.95 -21.87 -13.47
C THR A 170 18.36 -22.00 -14.03
N THR A 171 19.39 -21.62 -13.26
CA THR A 171 20.79 -21.81 -13.62
C THR A 171 21.13 -23.29 -13.73
N GLU A 172 20.71 -24.14 -12.79
CA GLU A 172 20.90 -25.60 -12.87
C GLU A 172 20.16 -26.21 -14.07
N GLN A 173 18.95 -25.77 -14.38
CA GLN A 173 18.23 -26.23 -15.58
C GLN A 173 18.90 -25.74 -16.87
N GLU A 174 19.32 -24.48 -16.93
CA GLU A 174 20.06 -23.93 -18.09
C GLU A 174 21.42 -24.63 -18.26
N ASP A 175 22.13 -24.90 -17.16
CA ASP A 175 23.39 -25.63 -17.16
C ASP A 175 23.19 -27.10 -17.53
N GLN A 176 22.15 -27.78 -17.04
CA GLN A 176 21.80 -29.14 -17.45
C GLN A 176 21.42 -29.22 -18.93
N ILE A 177 20.64 -28.25 -19.43
CA ILE A 177 20.30 -28.16 -20.86
C ILE A 177 21.56 -27.92 -21.68
N ARG A 178 22.45 -27.02 -21.26
CA ARG A 178 23.74 -26.77 -21.92
C ARG A 178 24.64 -28.00 -21.90
N GLU A 179 24.76 -28.70 -20.78
CA GLU A 179 25.59 -29.91 -20.68
C GLU A 179 25.06 -31.03 -21.57
N HIS A 180 23.73 -31.24 -21.62
CA HIS A 180 23.12 -32.21 -22.53
C HIS A 180 23.36 -31.84 -24.01
N LEU A 181 23.27 -30.56 -24.36
CA LEU A 181 23.53 -30.10 -25.74
C LEU A 181 25.01 -30.29 -26.15
N VAL A 182 25.96 -30.01 -25.25
CA VAL A 182 27.40 -30.21 -25.51
C VAL A 182 27.75 -31.69 -25.63
N ARG A 183 27.24 -32.56 -24.76
CA ARG A 183 27.47 -34.02 -24.90
C ARG A 183 26.90 -34.57 -26.20
N HIS A 184 25.77 -34.04 -26.66
CA HIS A 184 25.15 -34.49 -27.91
C HIS A 184 25.90 -33.99 -29.16
N SER A 185 26.56 -32.83 -29.10
CA SER A 185 27.42 -32.36 -30.19
C SER A 185 28.71 -33.19 -30.30
N ASP A 186 29.34 -33.55 -29.18
CA ASP A 186 30.59 -34.33 -29.17
C ASP A 186 30.38 -35.78 -29.66
N GLN A 187 29.21 -36.37 -29.40
CA GLN A 187 28.87 -37.70 -29.91
C GLN A 187 28.54 -37.71 -31.42
N SER A 188 28.23 -36.56 -32.01
CA SER A 188 27.82 -36.45 -33.42
C SER A 188 28.98 -36.18 -34.39
N SER A 189 30.23 -36.19 -33.91
CA SER A 189 31.41 -36.06 -34.77
C SER A 189 32.52 -36.97 -34.24
N PRO A 190 32.52 -38.25 -34.67
CA PRO A 190 33.34 -38.56 -35.82
C PRO A 190 32.74 -39.65 -36.70
N GLU A 191 32.60 -39.39 -38.01
CA GLU A 191 32.81 -40.36 -39.10
C GLU A 191 32.34 -39.71 -40.41
N ASN A 192 33.17 -38.81 -40.94
CA ASN A 192 33.23 -38.57 -42.38
C ASN A 192 34.71 -38.72 -42.76
N VAL A 193 35.15 -39.97 -42.91
CA VAL A 193 36.36 -40.35 -43.65
C VAL A 193 35.90 -40.95 -44.96
#